data_AF-A0A4Q1TMQ9-F1
#
_entry.id   AF-A0A4Q1TMQ9-F1
#
_cell.length_a   1.000
_cell.length_b   1.000
_cell.length_c   1.000
_cell.angle_alpha   90.00
_cell.angle_beta   90.00
_cell.angle_gamma   90.00
#
_symmetry.space_group_name_H-M   'P 1'
#
loop_
_entity.id
_entity.type
_entity.pdbx_description
1 polymer ?
#
loop_
_entity_poly.entity_id
_entity_poly.type
_entity_poly.pdbx_seq_one_letter_code
_entity_poly.pdbx_strand_id
1 'polypeptide(L)' 'KHPLSEIELIAIIKKYINWHNKERRQLALNGMTPEEYRNHAVQESA' A
#
# COMPACT_ATOMS: atom_id res chain seq x y z
N LYS A 1 4.29 0.40 29.85
CA LYS A 1 3.74 0.01 28.53
C LYS A 1 4.16 -1.43 28.28
N HIS A 2 3.22 -2.32 27.97
CA HIS A 2 3.56 -3.71 27.61
C HIS A 2 4.01 -3.77 26.14
N PRO A 3 4.96 -4.64 25.80
CA PRO A 3 5.30 -4.89 24.40
C PRO A 3 4.09 -5.46 23.66
N LEU A 4 3.97 -5.14 22.38
CA LEU A 4 2.95 -5.72 21.51
C LEU A 4 3.21 -7.23 21.36
N SER A 5 2.14 -8.00 21.31
CA SER A 5 2.19 -9.38 20.87
C SER A 5 2.54 -9.48 19.38
N GLU A 6 3.00 -10.66 18.96
CA GLU A 6 3.26 -10.96 17.55
C GLU A 6 2.02 -10.73 16.68
N ILE A 7 0.84 -11.13 17.15
CA ILE A 7 -0.44 -10.98 16.44
C ILE A 7 -0.76 -9.50 16.21
N GLU A 8 -0.61 -8.67 17.24
CA GLU A 8 -0.85 -7.22 17.13
C GLU A 8 0.14 -6.57 16.17
N LEU A 9 1.42 -6.97 16.21
CA LEU A 9 2.44 -6.45 15.32
C LEU A 9 2.15 -6.81 13.85
N ILE A 10 1.79 -8.07 13.58
CA ILE A 10 1.40 -8.53 12.24
C ILE A 10 0.18 -7.76 11.73
N ALA A 11 -0.82 -7.53 12.58
CA ALA A 11 -2.01 -6.78 12.19
C ALA A 11 -1.68 -5.34 11.78
N ILE A 12 -0.80 -4.67 12.52
CA ILE A 12 -0.34 -3.30 12.21
C ILE A 12 0.42 -3.29 10.88
N ILE A 13 1.33 -4.24 10.68
CA ILE A 13 2.11 -4.35 9.44
C ILE A 13 1.18 -4.57 8.24
N LYS A 14 0.22 -5.50 8.33
CA LYS A 14 -0.75 -5.76 7.27
C LYS A 14 -1.60 -4.52 6.95
N LYS A 15 -2.05 -3.80 7.98
CA LYS A 15 -2.81 -2.57 7.82
C LYS A 15 -1.99 -1.51 7.08
N TYR A 16 -0.71 -1.35 7.45
CA TYR A 16 0.18 -0.40 6.78
C TYR A 16 0.43 -0.78 5.32
N ILE A 17 0.67 -2.05 5.02
CA ILE A 17 0.86 -2.56 3.65
C ILE A 17 -0.37 -2.27 2.80
N ASN A 18 -1.58 -2.51 3.32
CA ASN A 18 -2.82 -2.24 2.60
C ASN A 18 -2.98 -0.75 2.30
N TRP A 19 -2.84 0.08 3.33
CA TRP A 19 -2.92 1.53 3.17
C TRP A 19 -1.92 2.05 2.15
N HIS A 20 -0.65 1.62 2.25
CA HIS A 20 0.41 2.06 1.36
C HIS A 20 0.14 1.69 -0.10
N ASN A 21 -0.33 0.47 -0.37
CA ASN A 21 -0.50 -0.01 -1.73
C ASN A 21 -1.81 0.41 -2.39
N LYS A 22 -2.89 0.53 -1.60
CA LYS A 22 -4.26 0.64 -2.15
C LYS A 22 -4.99 1.93 -1.80
N GLU A 23 -4.59 2.61 -0.73
CA GLU A 23 -5.34 3.78 -0.22
C GLU A 23 -4.53 5.07 -0.37
N ARG A 24 -3.21 5.00 -0.27
CA ARG A 24 -2.32 6.16 -0.35
C ARG A 24 -2.10 6.60 -1.80
N ARG A 25 -2.77 7.69 -2.20
CA ARG A 25 -2.50 8.41 -3.44
C ARG A 25 -1.17 9.16 -3.39
N GLN A 26 -0.44 9.17 -4.50
CA GLN A 26 0.88 9.82 -4.59
C GLN A 26 0.94 10.72 -5.82
N LEU A 27 1.28 11.99 -5.63
CA LEU A 27 1.42 12.95 -6.73
C LEU A 27 2.49 12.52 -7.75
N ALA A 28 3.57 11.90 -7.28
CA ALA A 28 4.62 11.33 -8.14
C ALA A 28 4.13 10.16 -9.02
N LEU A 29 2.99 9.56 -8.69
CA LEU A 29 2.32 8.50 -9.47
C LEU A 29 1.09 9.07 -10.19
N ASN A 30 1.14 10.33 -10.62
CA ASN A 30 0.01 11.02 -11.26
C ASN A 30 -1.28 11.02 -10.41
N GLY A 31 -1.14 11.04 -9.09
CA GLY A 31 -2.28 11.00 -8.16
C GLY A 31 -2.88 9.60 -7.94
N MET A 32 -2.27 8.56 -8.52
CA MET A 32 -2.69 7.18 -8.36
C MET A 32 -2.14 6.55 -7.07
N THR A 33 -2.75 5.44 -6.65
CA THR A 33 -2.14 4.52 -5.68
C THR A 33 -1.05 3.69 -6.37
N PRO A 34 -0.13 3.07 -5.62
CA PRO A 34 0.86 2.16 -6.20
C PRO A 34 0.25 1.02 -7.02
N GLU A 35 -0.90 0.49 -6.60
CA GLU A 35 -1.62 -0.56 -7.34
C GLU A 35 -2.21 -0.03 -8.65
N GLU A 36 -2.91 1.11 -8.59
CA GLU A 36 -3.48 1.78 -9.77
C GLU A 36 -2.38 2.08 -10.81
N TYR A 37 -1.24 2.62 -10.37
CA TYR A 37 -0.12 2.95 -11.26
C TYR A 37 0.48 1.72 -11.95
N ARG A 38 0.68 0.61 -11.22
CA ARG A 38 1.17 -0.64 -11.82
C ARG A 38 0.21 -1.19 -12.87
N ASN A 39 -1.09 -1.17 -12.57
CA ASN A 39 -2.11 -1.66 -13.50
C ASN A 39 -2.17 -0.79 -14.76
N HIS A 40 -2.04 0.53 -14.62
CA HIS A 40 -1.98 1.46 -15.74
C HIS A 40 -0.74 1.23 -16.61
N ALA A 41 0.44 1.13 -16.02
CA ALA A 41 1.69 0.88 -16.75
C ALA A 41 1.68 -0.46 -17.52
N VAL A 42 1.04 -1.50 -16.97
CA VAL A 42 0.85 -2.78 -17.65
C VAL A 42 -0.04 -2.64 -18.89
N GLN A 43 -1.10 -1.82 -18.81
CA GLN A 43 -1.98 -1.57 -19.96
C GLN A 43 -1.28 -0.79 -21.08
N GLU A 44 -0.42 0.18 -20.74
CA GLU A 44 0.33 0.95 -21.74
C GLU A 44 1.46 0.15 -22.41
N SER A 45 1.95 -0.89 -21.75
CA SER A 45 3.05 -1.73 -22.25
C SER A 45 2.58 -2.94 -23.05
N ALA A 46 1.27 -3.17 -23.15
CA ALA A 46 0.64 -4.31 -23.84
C ALA A 46 0.23 -3.94 -25.27
#